data_AF-A0A7Z2QBC7-F1
#
_entry.id   AF-A0A7Z2QBC7-F1
#
_cell.length_a   1.000
_cell.length_b   1.000
_cell.length_c   1.000
_cell.angle_alpha   90.00
_cell.angle_beta   90.00
_cell.angle_gamma   90.00
#
_symmetry.space_group_name_H-M   'P 1'
#
loop_
_entity.id
_entity.type
_entity.pdbx_description
1 polymer ?
#
loop_
_entity_poly.entity_id
_entity_poly.type
_entity_poly.pdbx_seq_one_letter_code
_entity_poly.pdbx_strand_id
1 'polypeptide(L)'
;MNIIKRKADVETLLKGFDQLAEFDQVGQKHYMVFEDTERNGLCTLMKYENSSFSVHCKGASYCDEEERFLESEELIVYLWKRRKAVNAVLRDSIKEKVEA
;
A
#
# COMPACT_ATOMS: atom_id res chain seq x y z
N MET A 1 3.05 -8.82 -13.53
CA MET A 1 2.46 -7.98 -12.47
C MET A 1 1.88 -6.74 -13.12
N ASN A 2 0.59 -6.41 -12.90
CA ASN A 2 -0.05 -5.28 -13.58
C ASN A 2 -0.14 -4.06 -12.66
N ILE A 3 0.22 -2.89 -13.18
CA ILE A 3 -0.10 -1.60 -12.58
C ILE A 3 -1.62 -1.38 -12.52
N ILE A 4 -2.10 -0.57 -11.59
CA ILE A 4 -3.51 -0.20 -11.43
C ILE A 4 -3.93 0.69 -12.60
N LYS A 5 -4.77 0.18 -13.50
CA LYS A 5 -5.42 0.93 -14.59
C LYS A 5 -6.93 1.06 -14.38
N ARG A 6 -7.53 0.12 -13.63
CA ARG A 6 -8.95 0.02 -13.29
C ARG A 6 -9.11 -0.33 -11.81
N LYS A 7 -10.30 -0.09 -11.23
CA LYS A 7 -10.58 -0.45 -9.83
C LYS A 7 -10.38 -1.95 -9.54
N ALA A 8 -10.77 -2.83 -10.46
CA ALA A 8 -10.57 -4.28 -10.33
C ALA A 8 -9.08 -4.70 -10.21
N ASP A 9 -8.15 -3.86 -10.70
CA ASP A 9 -6.73 -4.11 -10.53
C ASP A 9 -6.29 -3.91 -9.07
N VAL A 10 -6.99 -3.05 -8.31
CA VAL A 10 -6.74 -2.86 -6.87
C VAL A 10 -7.10 -4.13 -6.11
N GLU A 11 -8.23 -4.76 -6.42
CA GLU A 11 -8.62 -6.04 -5.81
C GLU A 11 -7.60 -7.14 -6.11
N THR A 12 -7.11 -7.18 -7.34
CA THR A 12 -6.05 -8.14 -7.74
C THR A 12 -4.76 -7.89 -6.97
N LEU A 13 -4.38 -6.63 -6.80
CA LEU A 13 -3.23 -6.23 -5.98
C LEU A 13 -3.40 -6.67 -4.52
N LEU A 14 -4.57 -6.46 -3.92
CA LEU A 14 -4.83 -6.83 -2.52
C LEU A 14 -4.75 -8.34 -2.30
N LYS A 15 -5.25 -9.15 -3.26
CA LYS A 15 -5.15 -10.62 -3.22
C LYS A 15 -3.70 -11.11 -3.29
N GLY A 16 -2.85 -10.40 -4.04
CA GLY A 16 -1.44 -10.73 -4.22
C GLY A 16 -0.48 -9.90 -3.35
N PHE A 17 -0.97 -9.20 -2.34
CA PHE A 17 -0.21 -8.17 -1.62
C PHE A 17 1.09 -8.71 -1.00
N ASP A 18 1.07 -9.92 -0.46
CA ASP A 18 2.23 -10.55 0.21
C ASP A 18 3.43 -10.74 -0.72
N GLN A 19 3.20 -10.85 -2.04
CA GLN A 19 4.27 -11.01 -3.03
C GLN A 19 4.88 -9.67 -3.48
N LEU A 20 4.22 -8.58 -3.13
CA LEU A 20 4.54 -7.20 -3.52
C LEU A 20 5.13 -6.39 -2.37
N ALA A 21 4.72 -6.73 -1.15
CA ALA A 21 5.06 -6.03 0.07
C ALA A 21 6.32 -6.57 0.72
N GLU A 22 6.96 -5.74 1.54
CA GLU A 22 7.99 -6.17 2.47
C GLU A 22 7.35 -6.85 3.68
N PHE A 23 8.07 -7.76 4.34
CA PHE A 23 7.59 -8.43 5.54
C PHE A 23 8.34 -7.91 6.78
N ASP A 24 7.61 -7.35 7.72
CA ASP A 24 8.11 -7.00 9.05
C ASP A 24 8.02 -8.22 9.97
N GLN A 25 9.19 -8.80 10.29
CA GLN A 25 9.28 -9.97 11.17
C GLN A 25 8.85 -9.67 12.61
N VAL A 26 9.05 -8.44 13.10
CA VAL A 26 8.73 -8.08 14.49
C VAL A 26 7.24 -7.83 14.63
N GLY A 27 6.66 -7.07 13.70
CA GLY A 27 5.23 -6.79 13.66
C GLY A 27 4.37 -7.92 13.08
N GLN A 28 4.98 -8.96 12.51
CA GLN A 28 4.34 -10.06 11.77
C GLN A 28 3.29 -9.54 10.76
N LYS A 29 3.71 -8.59 9.92
CA LYS A 29 2.83 -7.95 8.94
C LYS A 29 3.55 -7.65 7.63
N HIS A 30 2.81 -7.71 6.54
CA HIS A 30 3.29 -7.22 5.25
C HIS A 30 3.01 -5.73 5.14
N TYR A 31 3.95 -4.96 4.59
CA TYR A 31 3.76 -3.52 4.39
C TYR A 31 4.28 -3.01 3.05
N MET A 32 3.66 -1.95 2.58
CA MET A 32 4.07 -1.21 1.39
C MET A 32 3.96 0.28 1.67
N VAL A 33 5.04 1.02 1.46
CA VAL A 33 5.10 2.47 1.64
C VAL A 33 4.94 3.16 0.28
N PHE A 34 4.11 4.19 0.20
CA PHE A 34 3.94 5.03 -0.98
C PHE A 34 3.72 6.49 -0.57
N GLU A 35 3.88 7.41 -1.51
CA GLU A 35 3.73 8.85 -1.24
C GLU A 35 2.30 9.24 -0.85
N ASP A 36 2.16 10.03 0.21
CA ASP A 36 0.96 10.83 0.48
C ASP A 36 1.04 12.12 -0.35
N THR A 37 0.52 12.05 -1.57
CA THR A 37 0.50 13.21 -2.48
C THR A 37 -0.45 14.32 -2.04
N GLU A 38 -1.36 14.07 -1.10
CA GLU A 38 -2.31 15.07 -0.61
C GLU A 38 -1.70 15.93 0.49
N ARG A 39 -0.90 15.32 1.38
CA ARG A 39 -0.32 16.00 2.56
C ARG A 39 1.20 16.13 2.52
N ASN A 40 1.85 15.79 1.40
CA ASN A 40 3.30 15.81 1.22
C ASN A 40 4.03 14.97 2.30
N GLY A 41 3.72 13.67 2.32
CA GLY A 41 4.31 12.72 3.24
C GLY A 41 4.37 11.31 2.66
N LEU A 42 4.32 10.32 3.53
CA LEU A 42 4.30 8.91 3.19
C LEU A 42 3.11 8.25 3.88
N CYS A 43 2.46 7.33 3.17
CA CYS A 43 1.48 6.42 3.72
C CYS A 43 2.04 5.00 3.66
N THR A 44 1.83 4.27 4.74
CA THR A 44 2.12 2.84 4.84
C THR A 44 0.79 2.10 4.76
N LEU A 45 0.66 1.17 3.82
CA LEU A 45 -0.40 0.18 3.81
C LEU A 45 0.15 -1.09 4.46
N MET A 46 -0.56 -1.61 5.46
CA MET A 46 -0.18 -2.83 6.18
C MET A 46 -1.25 -3.89 6.00
N LYS A 47 -0.82 -5.14 5.90
CA LYS A 47 -1.67 -6.33 5.93
C LYS A 47 -1.22 -7.25 7.06
N TYR A 48 -2.18 -7.58 7.92
CA TYR A 48 -1.99 -8.46 9.06
C TYR A 48 -2.31 -9.92 8.71
N GLU A 49 -1.87 -10.85 9.56
CA GLU A 49 -2.12 -12.30 9.37
C GLU A 49 -3.61 -12.65 9.25
N ASN A 50 -4.48 -11.92 9.97
CA ASN A 50 -5.94 -12.06 9.88
C ASN A 50 -6.54 -11.50 8.58
N SER A 51 -5.71 -11.14 7.59
CA SER A 51 -6.09 -10.51 6.31
C SER A 51 -6.74 -9.13 6.43
N SER A 52 -6.70 -8.51 7.61
CA SER A 52 -7.09 -7.11 7.77
C SER A 52 -6.02 -6.17 7.23
N PHE A 53 -6.47 -5.00 6.77
CA PHE A 53 -5.59 -3.95 6.29
C PHE A 53 -5.76 -2.68 7.11
N SER A 54 -4.63 -2.03 7.37
CA SER A 54 -4.60 -0.70 7.97
C SER A 54 -3.74 0.25 7.15
N VAL A 55 -3.97 1.54 7.33
CA VAL A 55 -3.14 2.61 6.78
C VAL A 55 -2.66 3.53 7.88
N HIS A 56 -1.42 3.99 7.75
CA HIS A 56 -0.84 5.01 8.63
C HIS A 56 0.01 5.95 7.80
N CYS A 57 -0.22 7.25 7.92
CA CYS A 57 0.56 8.23 7.17
C CYS A 57 1.28 9.22 8.09
N LYS A 58 2.43 9.68 7.63
CA LYS A 58 3.22 10.70 8.30
C LYS A 58 3.96 11.58 7.29
N GLY A 59 4.16 12.83 7.63
CA GLY A 59 4.96 13.79 6.88
C GLY A 59 5.77 14.66 7.84
N ALA A 60 6.41 15.70 7.31
CA ALA A 60 7.24 16.58 8.13
C ALA A 60 6.43 17.33 9.21
N SER A 61 5.17 17.64 8.93
CA SER A 61 4.29 18.43 9.80
C SER A 61 3.13 17.64 10.41
N TYR A 62 3.06 16.33 10.18
CA TYR A 62 1.97 15.51 10.70
C TYR A 62 2.39 14.05 10.91
N CYS A 63 1.74 13.40 11.86
CA CYS A 63 1.75 11.97 12.02
C CYS A 63 0.33 11.58 12.41
N ASP A 64 -0.29 10.67 11.67
CA ASP A 64 -1.59 10.14 12.07
C ASP A 64 -1.44 9.52 13.47
N GLU A 65 -2.41 9.76 14.36
CA GLU A 65 -2.30 9.35 15.78
C GLU A 65 -2.31 7.83 15.93
N GLU A 66 -3.12 7.16 15.13
CA GLU A 66 -3.29 5.70 15.14
C GLU A 66 -3.37 5.16 13.72
N GLU A 67 -3.18 3.83 13.59
CA GLU A 67 -3.46 3.13 12.36
C GLU A 67 -4.97 3.11 12.09
N ARG A 68 -5.36 3.39 10.84
CA ARG A 68 -6.76 3.35 10.41
C ARG A 68 -7.04 2.05 9.68
N PHE A 69 -7.80 1.15 10.30
CA PHE A 69 -8.27 -0.07 9.65
C PHE A 69 -9.34 0.26 8.62
N LEU A 70 -9.23 -0.36 7.44
CA LEU A 70 -10.12 -0.11 6.31
C LEU A 70 -10.85 -1.38 5.91
N GLU A 71 -12.17 -1.27 5.81
CA GLU A 71 -12.98 -2.31 5.19
C GLU A 71 -12.67 -2.41 3.68
N SER A 72 -12.96 -3.58 3.10
CA SER A 72 -12.55 -3.91 1.74
C SER A 72 -12.95 -2.86 0.69
N GLU A 73 -14.20 -2.37 0.73
CA GLU A 73 -14.68 -1.36 -0.22
C GLU A 73 -13.98 0.00 -0.01
N GLU A 74 -13.81 0.42 1.25
CA GLU A 74 -13.11 1.66 1.58
C GLU A 74 -11.65 1.60 1.13
N LEU A 75 -10.97 0.49 1.38
CA LEU A 75 -9.58 0.26 0.99
C LEU A 75 -9.42 0.33 -0.54
N ILE A 76 -10.33 -0.30 -1.29
CA ILE A 76 -10.30 -0.24 -2.76
C ILE A 76 -10.43 1.20 -3.25
N VAL A 77 -11.37 1.96 -2.68
CA VAL A 77 -11.56 3.38 -3.04
C VAL A 77 -10.34 4.22 -2.64
N TYR A 78 -9.79 3.98 -1.46
CA TYR A 78 -8.62 4.68 -0.93
C TYR A 78 -7.39 4.51 -1.84
N LEU A 79 -7.06 3.27 -2.20
CA LEU A 79 -5.94 2.95 -3.10
C LEU A 79 -6.21 3.40 -4.54
N TRP A 80 -7.45 3.30 -5.02
CA TRP A 80 -7.80 3.80 -6.35
C TRP A 80 -7.57 5.31 -6.51
N LYS A 81 -7.95 6.09 -5.49
CA LYS A 81 -7.69 7.55 -5.46
C LYS A 81 -6.19 7.85 -5.49
N ARG A 82 -5.38 7.02 -4.80
CA ARG A 82 -3.91 7.13 -4.67
C ARG A 82 -3.12 6.31 -5.70
N ARG A 83 -3.77 5.76 -6.73
CA ARG A 83 -3.17 4.81 -7.68
C ARG A 83 -1.91 5.30 -8.37
N LYS A 84 -1.72 6.62 -8.53
CA LYS A 84 -0.49 7.17 -9.12
C LYS A 84 0.73 6.87 -8.25
N ALA A 85 0.65 7.18 -6.95
CA ALA A 85 1.69 6.89 -5.97
C ALA A 85 1.89 5.37 -5.81
N VAL A 86 0.80 4.60 -5.68
CA VAL A 86 0.88 3.13 -5.62
C VAL A 86 1.55 2.55 -6.86
N ASN A 87 1.19 3.03 -8.06
CA ASN A 87 1.82 2.57 -9.30
C ASN A 87 3.28 2.99 -9.45
N ALA A 88 3.76 4.02 -8.75
CA ALA A 88 5.19 4.35 -8.74
C ALA A 88 5.95 3.21 -8.06
N VAL A 89 5.53 2.85 -6.85
CA VAL A 89 6.08 1.73 -6.07
C VAL A 89 6.03 0.43 -6.84
N LEU A 90 4.87 0.07 -7.41
CA LEU A 90 4.74 -1.18 -8.17
C LEU A 90 5.69 -1.26 -9.38
N ARG A 91 5.99 -0.13 -10.03
CA ARG A 91 6.93 -0.11 -11.16
C ARG A 91 8.36 -0.31 -10.69
N ASP A 92 8.73 0.28 -9.56
CA ASP A 92 10.08 0.16 -9.03
C ASP A 92 10.34 -1.26 -8.53
N SER A 93 9.39 -1.88 -7.83
CA SER A 93 9.46 -3.30 -7.47
C SER A 93 9.54 -4.24 -8.68
N ILE A 94 8.96 -3.87 -9.84
CA ILE A 94 9.10 -4.64 -11.09
C ILE A 94 10.52 -4.51 -11.64
N LYS A 95 11.12 -3.32 -11.64
CA LYS A 95 12.50 -3.13 -12.13
C LYS A 95 13.49 -3.94 -11.31
N GLU A 96 13.40 -3.86 -9.98
CA GLU A 96 14.26 -4.60 -9.07
C GLU A 96 14.21 -6.11 -9.32
N LYS A 97 13.02 -6.67 -9.57
CA LYS A 97 12.84 -8.10 -9.88
C LYS A 97 13.30 -8.52 -11.28
N VAL A 98 13.48 -7.57 -12.21
CA VAL A 98 14.01 -7.84 -13.56
C VAL A 98 15.53 -7.75 -13.58
N GLU A 99 16.11 -6.96 -12.68
CA GLU A 99 17.56 -6.73 -12.59
C GLU A 99 18.27 -7.67 -11.59
N ALA A 100 17.52 -8.38 -10.73
CA ALA A 100 18.00 -9.40 -9.79
C ALA A 100 18.04 -10.82 -10.40
#